data_AF-A0AAW5EKN2-F1
#
_entry.id   AF-A0AAW5EKN2-F1
#
_cell.length_a   1.000
_cell.length_b   1.000
_cell.length_c   1.000
_cell.angle_alpha   90.00
_cell.angle_beta   90.00
_cell.angle_gamma   90.00
#
_symmetry.space_group_name_H-M   'P 1'
#
loop_
_entity.id
_entity.type
_entity.pdbx_description
1 polymer ?
#
loop_
_entity_poly.entity_id
_entity_poly.type
_entity_poly.pdbx_seq_one_letter_code
_entity_poly.pdbx_strand_id
1 'polypeptide(L)'
;FNIKPSDVKSSKKTQNVVTARRIAIYLARELTSLTFSQLANFFVMKDHTAISHSVKKIKELMEDDEQIKTKIEELKNKILTKSQS
;
A
#
# COMPACT_ATOMS: atom_id res chain seq x y z
N PHE A 1 10.31 4.50 5.99
CA PHE A 1 10.46 4.88 4.57
C PHE A 1 10.59 6.39 4.51
N ASN A 2 11.63 6.95 3.89
CA ASN A 2 11.80 8.41 3.75
C ASN A 2 11.23 8.89 2.40
N ILE A 3 9.93 8.77 2.24
CA ILE A 3 9.22 8.97 0.95
C ILE A 3 8.11 9.98 1.18
N LYS A 4 7.96 10.95 0.26
CA LYS A 4 6.90 11.96 0.38
C LYS A 4 5.56 11.35 -0.05
N PRO A 5 4.42 11.79 0.52
CA PRO A 5 3.10 11.34 0.06
C PRO A 5 2.87 11.56 -1.44
N SER A 6 3.45 12.62 -2.02
CA SER A 6 3.42 12.89 -3.45
C SER A 6 4.13 11.83 -4.29
N ASP A 7 5.20 11.22 -3.77
CA ASP A 7 5.93 10.16 -4.48
C ASP A 7 5.08 8.89 -4.62
N VAL A 8 4.25 8.60 -3.62
CA VAL A 8 3.31 7.47 -3.64
C VAL A 8 2.27 7.62 -4.75
N LYS A 9 1.83 8.85 -5.06
CA LYS A 9 0.91 9.15 -6.17
C LYS A 9 1.63 9.42 -7.50
N SER A 10 2.95 9.54 -7.49
CA SER A 10 3.73 9.83 -8.70
C SER A 10 3.89 8.60 -9.60
N SER A 11 4.32 8.80 -10.84
CA SER A 11 4.73 7.73 -11.76
C SER A 11 6.12 7.17 -11.46
N LYS A 12 6.80 7.61 -10.40
CA LYS A 12 8.17 7.21 -10.07
C LYS A 12 8.23 5.70 -9.79
N LYS A 13 9.18 5.03 -10.45
CA LYS A 13 9.36 3.57 -10.47
C LYS A 13 10.56 3.06 -9.66
N THR A 14 11.21 3.91 -8.88
CA THR A 14 12.29 3.48 -7.97
C THR A 14 11.75 2.45 -6.97
N GLN A 15 12.51 1.36 -6.73
CA GLN A 15 12.06 0.21 -5.94
C GLN A 15 11.43 0.61 -4.61
N ASN A 16 12.08 1.50 -3.85
CA ASN A 16 11.58 1.99 -2.56
C ASN A 16 10.19 2.64 -2.66
N VAL A 17 9.97 3.46 -3.69
CA VAL A 17 8.68 4.13 -3.94
C VAL A 17 7.62 3.13 -4.39
N VAL A 18 7.98 2.18 -5.24
CA VAL A 18 7.06 1.13 -5.70
C VAL A 18 6.62 0.27 -4.53
N THR A 19 7.54 -0.20 -3.70
CA THR A 19 7.23 -1.00 -2.51
C THR A 19 6.35 -0.22 -1.54
N ALA A 20 6.70 1.05 -1.24
CA ALA A 20 5.87 1.88 -0.36
C ALA A 20 4.46 2.11 -0.92
N ARG A 21 4.33 2.34 -2.23
CA ARG A 21 3.01 2.48 -2.89
C ARG A 21 2.18 1.21 -2.78
N ARG A 22 2.79 0.05 -3.01
CA ARG A 22 2.08 -1.24 -2.88
C ARG A 22 1.61 -1.50 -1.45
N ILE A 23 2.45 -1.21 -0.45
CA ILE A 23 2.07 -1.30 0.96
C ILE A 23 0.88 -0.37 1.26
N ALA A 24 0.94 0.88 0.80
CA ALA A 24 -0.15 1.84 0.99
C ALA A 24 -1.46 1.39 0.33
N ILE A 25 -1.40 0.81 -0.87
CA ILE A 25 -2.56 0.25 -1.57
C ILE A 25 -3.15 -0.93 -0.79
N TYR A 26 -2.31 -1.85 -0.32
CA TYR A 26 -2.74 -2.99 0.48
C TYR A 26 -3.44 -2.53 1.77
N LEU A 27 -2.81 -1.64 2.53
CA LEU A 27 -3.40 -1.11 3.76
C LEU A 27 -4.70 -0.36 3.50
N ALA A 28 -4.77 0.46 2.45
CA ALA A 28 -6.02 1.13 2.09
C ALA A 28 -7.13 0.13 1.77
N ARG A 29 -6.82 -1.00 1.13
CA ARG A 29 -7.81 -2.05 0.85
C ARG A 29 -8.29 -2.77 2.10
N GLU A 30 -7.40 -3.03 3.06
CA GLU A 30 -7.71 -3.72 4.32
C GLU A 30 -8.43 -2.83 5.33
N LEU A 31 -8.11 -1.53 5.34
CA LEU A 31 -8.62 -0.58 6.33
C LEU A 31 -9.85 0.21 5.84
N THR A 32 -10.24 0.07 4.57
CA THR A 32 -11.37 0.80 3.99
C THR A 32 -12.25 -0.11 3.12
N SER A 33 -13.51 0.26 3.00
CA SER A 33 -14.49 -0.41 2.12
C SER A 33 -14.38 0.03 0.65
N LEU A 34 -13.29 0.68 0.24
CA LEU A 34 -13.10 1.18 -1.11
C LEU A 34 -12.92 0.03 -2.12
N THR A 35 -13.55 0.18 -3.27
CA THR A 35 -13.39 -0.71 -4.42
C THR A 35 -12.03 -0.53 -5.10
N PHE A 36 -11.60 -1.51 -5.89
CA PHE A 36 -10.34 -1.38 -6.65
C PHE A 36 -10.33 -0.21 -7.63
N SER A 37 -11.48 0.13 -8.23
CA SER A 37 -11.61 1.30 -9.10
C SER A 37 -11.45 2.62 -8.34
N GLN A 38 -12.03 2.73 -7.14
CA GLN A 38 -11.87 3.91 -6.29
C GLN A 38 -10.42 4.07 -5.81
N LEU A 39 -9.77 2.98 -5.44
CA LEU A 39 -8.34 3.00 -5.08
C LEU A 39 -7.47 3.38 -6.28
N ALA A 40 -7.76 2.87 -7.48
CA ALA A 40 -7.04 3.24 -8.70
C ALA A 40 -7.10 4.75 -8.96
N ASN A 41 -8.29 5.35 -8.83
CA ASN A 41 -8.47 6.80 -8.93
C ASN A 41 -7.67 7.55 -7.84
N PHE A 42 -7.72 7.11 -6.59
CA PHE A 42 -7.00 7.76 -5.49
C PHE A 42 -5.47 7.76 -5.67
N PHE A 43 -4.92 6.66 -6.18
CA PHE A 43 -3.49 6.50 -6.45
C PHE A 43 -3.08 6.97 -7.85
N VAL A 44 -4.00 7.58 -8.61
CA VAL A 44 -3.76 8.06 -9.98
C VAL A 44 -3.22 6.95 -10.90
N MET A 45 -3.75 5.74 -10.73
CA MET A 45 -3.41 4.57 -11.54
C MET A 45 -4.51 4.35 -12.59
N LYS A 46 -4.09 4.11 -13.84
CA LYS A 46 -5.02 3.96 -14.97
C LYS A 46 -5.88 2.70 -14.88
N ASP A 47 -5.29 1.59 -14.41
CA ASP A 47 -5.93 0.28 -14.43
C ASP A 47 -6.18 -0.25 -13.02
N HIS A 48 -7.42 -0.63 -12.72
CA HIS A 48 -7.79 -1.29 -11.46
C HIS A 48 -7.05 -2.61 -11.25
N THR A 49 -6.60 -3.25 -12.34
CA THR A 49 -5.75 -4.45 -12.29
C THR A 49 -4.39 -4.15 -11.65
N ALA A 50 -3.88 -2.92 -11.75
CA ALA A 50 -2.64 -2.51 -11.09
C ALA A 50 -2.78 -2.47 -9.55
N ILE A 51 -3.98 -2.15 -9.05
CA ILE A 51 -4.32 -2.26 -7.63
C ILE A 51 -4.32 -3.73 -7.21
N SER A 52 -5.03 -4.59 -7.95
CA SER A 52 -5.07 -6.03 -7.69
C SER A 52 -3.67 -6.65 -7.68
N HIS A 53 -2.84 -6.32 -8.68
CA HIS A 53 -1.46 -6.78 -8.77
C HIS A 53 -0.60 -6.26 -7.60
N SER A 54 -0.81 -5.02 -7.16
CA SER A 54 -0.09 -4.46 -6.01
C SER A 54 -0.43 -5.17 -4.71
N VAL A 55 -1.72 -5.47 -4.50
CA VAL A 55 -2.22 -6.24 -3.34
C VAL A 55 -1.64 -7.65 -3.37
N LYS A 56 -1.75 -8.36 -4.50
CA LYS A 56 -1.21 -9.71 -4.65
C LYS A 56 0.29 -9.74 -4.36
N LYS A 57 1.05 -8.79 -4.91
CA LYS A 57 2.50 -8.79 -4.74
C LYS A 57 2.95 -8.54 -3.30
N ILE A 58 2.19 -7.75 -2.53
CA ILE A 58 2.48 -7.56 -1.10
C ILE A 58 2.12 -8.80 -0.29
N LYS A 59 1.02 -9.48 -0.61
CA LYS A 59 0.67 -10.75 0.04
C LYS A 59 1.75 -11.80 -0.16
N GLU A 60 2.21 -12.00 -1.40
CA GLU A 60 3.34 -12.90 -1.70
C GLU A 60 4.59 -12.52 -0.88
N LEU A 61 4.95 -11.23 -0.85
CA LEU A 61 6.11 -10.77 -0.07
C LEU A 61 5.95 -10.97 1.44
N MET A 62 4.72 -10.94 1.97
CA MET A 62 4.45 -11.21 3.39
C MET A 62 4.47 -12.70 3.72
N GLU A 63 4.25 -13.56 2.72
CA GLU A 63 4.38 -15.01 2.84
C GLU A 63 5.86 -15.42 2.79
N ASP A 64 6.65 -14.77 1.93
CA ASP A 64 8.07 -15.08 1.74
C ASP A 64 8.99 -14.43 2.80
N ASP A 65 8.61 -13.28 3.37
CA ASP A 65 9.45 -12.49 4.28
C ASP A 65 8.67 -12.02 5.53
N GLU A 66 8.99 -12.65 6.67
CA GLU A 66 8.38 -12.36 7.96
C GLU A 66 8.73 -10.95 8.49
N GLN A 67 9.89 -10.38 8.11
CA GLN A 67 10.24 -9.02 8.48
C GLN A 67 9.35 -8.01 7.75
N ILE A 68 9.04 -8.26 6.47
CA ILE A 68 8.09 -7.43 5.72
C ILE A 68 6.70 -7.53 6.34
N LYS A 69 6.24 -8.75 6.67
CA LYS A 69 4.96 -8.97 7.33
C LYS A 69 4.85 -8.18 8.64
N THR A 70 5.82 -8.34 9.53
CA THR A 70 5.88 -7.63 10.82
C THR A 70 5.82 -6.12 10.62
N LYS A 71 6.61 -5.60 9.67
CA LYS A 71 6.65 -4.16 9.36
C LYS A 71 5.31 -3.62 8.84
N ILE A 72 4.58 -4.39 8.04
CA ILE A 72 3.27 -4.00 7.54
C ILE A 72 2.22 -4.01 8.66
N GLU A 73 2.24 -5.03 9.52
CA GLU A 73 1.35 -5.09 10.69
C GLU A 73 1.62 -3.95 11.68
N GLU A 74 2.88 -3.62 11.94
CA GLU A 74 3.23 -2.43 12.74
C GLU A 74 2.68 -1.13 12.14
N LEU A 75 2.79 -0.96 10.81
CA LEU A 75 2.24 0.21 10.12
C LEU A 75 0.71 0.25 10.23
N LYS A 76 0.05 -0.89 10.05
CA LYS A 76 -1.40 -1.03 10.22
C LYS A 76 -1.84 -0.63 11.63
N ASN A 77 -1.17 -1.16 12.65
CA ASN A 77 -1.45 -0.86 14.04
C ASN A 77 -1.25 0.63 14.35
N LYS A 78 -0.18 1.26 13.85
CA LYS A 78 0.06 2.70 14.01
C LYS A 78 -1.02 3.58 13.38
N ILE A 79 -1.63 3.15 12.27
CA ILE A 79 -2.74 3.86 11.64
C ILE A 79 -4.00 3.75 12.52
N LEU A 80 -4.30 2.54 13.00
CA LEU A 80 -5.48 2.28 13.84
C LEU A 80 -5.40 2.98 15.20
N THR A 81 -4.23 3.01 15.84
CA THR A 81 -4.05 3.69 17.13
C THR A 81 -4.10 5.21 17.01
N LYS A 82 -3.63 5.78 15.89
CA LYS A 82 -3.77 7.23 15.63
C LYS A 82 -5.20 7.70 15.41
N SER A 83 -6.13 6.82 15.04
CA SER A 83 -7.56 7.16 14.93
C SER A 83 -8.27 7.29 16.28
N GLN A 84 -7.58 7.06 17.39
CA GLN A 84 -8.11 7.05 18.76
C GLN A 84 -7.46 8.12 19.67
N SER A 85 -6.70 9.07 19.11
CA SER A 85 -6.01 10.13 19.87
C SER A 85 -6.33 11.52 19.33
#